data_AF-A1Z0Z2-F1
#
_entry.id   AF-A1Z0Z2-F1
#
_cell.length_a   1.000
_cell.length_b   1.000
_cell.length_c   1.000
_cell.angle_alpha   90.00
_cell.angle_beta   90.00
_cell.angle_gamma   90.00
#
_symmetry.space_group_name_H-M   'P 1'
#
loop_
_entity.id
_entity.type
_entity.pdbx_description
1 polymer ?
#
loop_
_entity_poly.entity_id
_entity_poly.type
_entity_poly.pdbx_seq_one_letter_code
_entity_poly.pdbx_strand_id
1 'polypeptide(L)'
;MYIRWVQDFGWEMEVAQHLSKSYGDRALAVAKMATMTGKRWPIIGKKIHPEFPYIDAEIRYGVREYACTAIDMIARRLRLAFLNVQAAAEALPVVVDIMAEELNWNEAERKRQIKMANEFLANEMGQMVNRASRDKIPINLSKEEIQTYIKRFQIIDKDRKGFVSINDIRRSLKNYGEEVTGEQLHEILREIDTNMNGQVELDEYLQMMSAIKSGHVAYSRFARMAEMEEEHHERETLKKKITVERSGGGL
;
A
#
# COMPACT_ATOMS: atom_id res chain seq x y z
N MET A 1 14.85 -26.91 3.70
CA MET A 1 13.82 -27.60 2.89
C MET A 1 13.34 -26.72 1.72
N TYR A 2 13.04 -25.44 1.93
CA TYR A 2 12.54 -24.51 0.89
C TYR A 2 13.46 -24.30 -0.34
N ILE A 3 14.79 -24.42 -0.20
CA ILE A 3 15.75 -24.27 -1.33
C ILE A 3 15.46 -25.27 -2.46
N ARG A 4 15.09 -26.52 -2.12
CA ARG A 4 14.70 -27.51 -3.11
C ARG A 4 13.39 -27.14 -3.81
N TRP A 5 12.44 -26.53 -3.10
CA TRP A 5 11.16 -26.14 -3.71
C TRP A 5 11.29 -24.98 -4.68
N VAL A 6 12.19 -24.03 -4.41
CA VAL A 6 12.52 -22.96 -5.36
C VAL A 6 13.11 -23.54 -6.65
N GLN A 7 13.94 -24.58 -6.54
CA GLN A 7 14.57 -25.23 -7.69
C GLN A 7 13.61 -26.14 -8.47
N ASP A 8 12.77 -26.91 -7.77
CA ASP A 8 11.89 -27.92 -8.39
C ASP A 8 10.57 -27.33 -8.91
N PHE A 9 10.00 -26.33 -8.23
CA PHE A 9 8.69 -25.74 -8.57
C PHE A 9 8.78 -24.33 -9.16
N GLY A 10 9.98 -23.73 -9.21
CA GLY A 10 10.18 -22.39 -9.77
C GLY A 10 9.45 -21.28 -9.00
N TRP A 11 9.38 -21.42 -7.68
CA TRP A 11 8.71 -20.48 -6.78
C TRP A 11 9.57 -19.28 -6.42
N GLU A 12 8.89 -18.18 -6.12
CA GLU A 12 9.52 -17.04 -5.47
C GLU A 12 10.01 -17.45 -4.06
N MET A 13 11.19 -16.96 -3.68
CA MET A 13 11.88 -17.38 -2.46
C MET A 13 11.05 -17.12 -1.20
N GLU A 14 10.41 -15.94 -1.13
CA GLU A 14 9.57 -15.54 0.01
C GLU A 14 8.36 -16.46 0.18
N VAL A 15 7.70 -16.81 -0.94
CA VAL A 15 6.55 -17.74 -0.95
C VAL A 15 6.99 -19.13 -0.47
N ALA A 16 8.13 -19.63 -0.96
CA ALA A 16 8.65 -20.93 -0.55
C ALA A 16 9.01 -20.97 0.95
N GLN A 17 9.57 -19.88 1.49
CA GLN A 17 9.85 -19.74 2.92
C GLN A 17 8.56 -19.69 3.75
N HIS A 18 7.58 -18.89 3.34
CA HIS A 18 6.27 -18.77 3.99
C HIS A 18 5.56 -20.13 4.05
N LEU A 19 5.45 -20.83 2.92
CA LEU A 19 4.78 -22.13 2.88
C LEU A 19 5.52 -23.19 3.71
N SER A 20 6.85 -23.17 3.70
CA SER A 20 7.65 -24.10 4.52
C SER A 20 7.44 -23.87 6.00
N LYS A 21 7.26 -22.61 6.43
CA LYS A 21 7.05 -22.25 7.83
C LYS A 21 5.61 -22.53 8.27
N SER A 22 4.63 -22.25 7.41
CA SER A 22 3.20 -22.33 7.74
C SER A 22 2.63 -23.74 7.62
N TYR A 23 3.03 -24.50 6.59
CA TYR A 23 2.47 -25.81 6.27
C TYR A 23 3.43 -26.98 6.49
N GLY A 24 4.72 -26.71 6.74
CA GLY A 24 5.71 -27.75 7.05
C GLY A 24 5.78 -28.83 5.97
N ASP A 25 5.52 -30.07 6.35
CA ASP A 25 5.48 -31.26 5.48
C ASP A 25 4.33 -31.23 4.46
N ARG A 26 3.20 -30.58 4.80
CA ARG A 26 2.03 -30.44 3.92
C ARG A 26 2.22 -29.39 2.83
N ALA A 27 3.26 -28.57 2.91
CA ALA A 27 3.53 -27.54 1.91
C ALA A 27 3.69 -28.12 0.49
N LEU A 28 4.16 -29.37 0.35
CA LEU A 28 4.22 -30.05 -0.96
C LEU A 28 2.83 -30.36 -1.52
N ALA A 29 1.85 -30.67 -0.65
CA ALA A 29 0.48 -30.90 -1.07
C ALA A 29 -0.17 -29.58 -1.54
N VAL A 30 0.09 -28.48 -0.81
CA VAL A 30 -0.29 -27.12 -1.24
C VAL A 30 0.37 -26.80 -2.58
N ALA A 31 1.66 -27.15 -2.74
CA ALA A 31 2.43 -26.82 -3.93
C ALA A 31 1.83 -27.37 -5.21
N LYS A 32 1.35 -28.61 -5.16
CA LYS A 32 0.73 -29.30 -6.29
C LYS A 32 -0.59 -28.67 -6.75
N MET A 33 -1.23 -27.85 -5.92
CA MET A 33 -2.52 -27.20 -6.24
C MET A 33 -2.35 -25.83 -6.86
N ALA A 34 -1.13 -25.27 -6.88
CA ALA A 34 -0.85 -23.95 -7.38
C ALA A 34 -1.01 -23.86 -8.90
N THR A 35 -1.61 -22.77 -9.37
CA THR A 35 -1.74 -22.51 -10.81
C THR A 35 -0.42 -21.99 -11.40
N MET A 36 -0.28 -22.19 -12.71
CA MET A 36 0.86 -21.70 -13.49
C MET A 36 0.72 -20.20 -13.72
N THR A 37 1.75 -19.41 -13.42
CA THR A 37 1.69 -17.94 -13.49
C THR A 37 1.78 -17.39 -14.92
N GLY A 38 2.23 -18.21 -15.88
CA GLY A 38 2.46 -17.79 -17.27
C GLY A 38 3.67 -16.87 -17.49
N LYS A 39 4.44 -16.60 -16.43
CA LYS A 39 5.68 -15.80 -16.46
C LYS A 39 6.90 -16.73 -16.58
N ARG A 40 8.04 -16.20 -17.04
CA ARG A 40 9.33 -16.91 -17.00
C ARG A 40 9.76 -17.24 -15.56
N TRP A 41 9.44 -16.32 -14.64
CA TRP A 41 9.69 -16.45 -13.22
C TRP A 41 8.73 -15.53 -12.44
N PRO A 42 8.13 -15.94 -11.32
CA PRO A 42 7.99 -17.33 -10.85
C PRO A 42 7.11 -18.16 -11.80
N ILE A 43 7.40 -19.45 -11.92
CA ILE A 43 6.73 -20.38 -12.86
C ILE A 43 5.35 -20.79 -12.33
N ILE A 44 5.27 -21.02 -11.02
CA ILE A 44 4.10 -21.52 -10.30
C ILE A 44 3.79 -20.59 -9.12
N GLY A 45 2.51 -20.49 -8.74
CA GLY A 45 2.07 -19.81 -7.52
C GLY A 45 1.74 -18.35 -7.79
N LYS A 46 0.49 -18.11 -8.20
CA LYS A 46 0.01 -16.76 -8.43
C LYS A 46 -0.26 -16.12 -7.08
N LYS A 47 0.55 -15.12 -6.72
CA LYS A 47 0.32 -14.30 -5.53
C LYS A 47 -1.07 -13.65 -5.58
N ILE A 48 -1.76 -13.68 -4.45
CA ILE A 48 -3.07 -13.03 -4.29
C ILE A 48 -2.90 -11.52 -4.20
N HIS A 49 -1.88 -11.07 -3.46
CA HIS A 49 -1.48 -9.67 -3.33
C HIS A 49 0.04 -9.54 -3.60
N PRO A 50 0.52 -8.49 -4.29
CA PRO A 50 1.94 -8.36 -4.64
C PRO A 50 2.88 -8.35 -3.43
N GLU A 51 2.45 -7.71 -2.34
CA GLU A 51 3.27 -7.47 -1.15
C GLU A 51 3.30 -8.63 -0.16
N PHE A 52 2.38 -9.58 -0.25
CA PHE A 52 2.28 -10.67 0.71
C PHE A 52 2.60 -12.02 0.05
N PRO A 53 3.25 -12.95 0.77
CA PRO A 53 3.69 -14.23 0.22
C PRO A 53 2.55 -15.26 0.12
N TYR A 54 1.29 -14.82 -0.02
CA TYR A 54 0.13 -15.69 -0.12
C TYR A 54 -0.19 -16.02 -1.57
N ILE A 55 -0.41 -17.30 -1.86
CA ILE A 55 -0.72 -17.78 -3.21
C ILE A 55 -2.12 -18.39 -3.33
N ASP A 56 -2.61 -18.43 -4.57
CA ASP A 56 -3.85 -19.09 -4.97
C ASP A 56 -4.00 -20.52 -4.42
N ALA A 57 -2.90 -21.26 -4.34
CA ALA A 57 -2.88 -22.63 -3.82
C ALA A 57 -3.31 -22.74 -2.35
N GLU A 58 -3.02 -21.73 -1.52
CA GLU A 58 -3.40 -21.73 -0.11
C GLU A 58 -4.92 -21.60 0.05
N ILE A 59 -5.57 -20.84 -0.84
CA ILE A 59 -7.03 -20.73 -0.86
C ILE A 59 -7.65 -22.08 -1.23
N ARG A 60 -7.18 -22.69 -2.31
CA ARG A 60 -7.67 -24.00 -2.78
C ARG A 60 -7.46 -25.09 -1.71
N TYR A 61 -6.29 -25.09 -1.08
CA TYR A 61 -5.99 -25.98 0.02
C TYR A 61 -6.90 -25.71 1.23
N GLY A 62 -7.15 -24.45 1.57
CA GLY A 62 -8.02 -24.09 2.68
C GLY A 62 -9.49 -24.50 2.46
N VAL A 63 -9.99 -24.41 1.23
CA VAL A 63 -11.34 -24.92 0.87
C VAL A 63 -11.43 -26.43 1.11
N ARG A 64 -10.40 -27.20 0.77
CA ARG A 64 -10.33 -28.64 1.05
C ARG A 64 -10.29 -28.96 2.54
N GLU A 65 -9.77 -28.04 3.35
CA GLU A 65 -9.82 -28.11 4.81
C GLU A 65 -11.12 -27.51 5.39
N TYR A 66 -12.21 -27.47 4.61
CA TYR A 66 -13.56 -27.01 5.01
C TYR A 66 -13.71 -25.51 5.24
N ALA A 67 -12.92 -24.67 4.56
CA ALA A 67 -13.18 -23.23 4.52
C ALA A 67 -14.40 -22.91 3.65
N CYS A 68 -15.55 -22.65 4.28
CA CYS A 68 -16.81 -22.40 3.57
C CYS A 68 -17.15 -20.91 3.40
N THR A 69 -16.38 -19.98 3.97
CA THR A 69 -16.68 -18.53 3.89
C THR A 69 -15.44 -17.72 3.56
N ALA A 70 -15.63 -16.60 2.85
CA ALA A 70 -14.53 -15.70 2.51
C ALA A 70 -13.84 -15.13 3.77
N ILE A 71 -14.62 -14.88 4.82
CA ILE A 71 -14.13 -14.41 6.12
C ILE A 71 -13.17 -15.42 6.77
N ASP A 72 -13.49 -16.72 6.74
CA ASP A 72 -12.59 -17.76 7.28
C ASP A 72 -11.25 -17.76 6.56
N MET A 73 -11.28 -17.61 5.23
CA MET A 73 -10.06 -17.59 4.42
C MET A 73 -9.17 -16.39 4.76
N ILE A 74 -9.72 -15.18 4.74
CA ILE A 74 -8.93 -13.96 4.93
C ILE A 74 -8.50 -13.75 6.40
N ALA A 75 -9.33 -14.16 7.37
CA ALA A 75 -9.09 -13.88 8.78
C ALA A 75 -8.30 -15.00 9.48
N ARG A 76 -8.61 -16.28 9.22
CA ARG A 76 -8.04 -17.39 10.00
C ARG A 76 -6.93 -18.12 9.27
N ARG A 77 -7.06 -18.32 7.96
CA ARG A 77 -6.11 -19.11 7.15
C ARG A 77 -4.96 -18.27 6.65
N LEU A 78 -5.27 -17.23 5.88
CA LEU A 78 -4.27 -16.28 5.41
C LEU A 78 -3.85 -15.35 6.55
N ARG A 79 -4.80 -14.95 7.42
CA ARG A 79 -4.63 -13.90 8.45
C ARG A 79 -4.27 -12.53 7.86
N LEU A 80 -4.52 -12.33 6.56
CA LEU A 80 -4.26 -11.07 5.87
C LEU A 80 -5.08 -9.92 6.50
N ALA A 81 -6.31 -10.22 6.95
CA ALA A 81 -7.18 -9.25 7.62
C ALA A 81 -6.56 -8.64 8.89
N PHE A 82 -5.69 -9.37 9.61
CA PHE A 82 -5.01 -8.88 10.81
C PHE A 82 -3.69 -8.16 10.51
N LEU A 83 -3.06 -8.49 9.39
CA LEU A 83 -1.80 -7.90 8.96
C LEU A 83 -2.02 -6.54 8.30
N ASN A 84 -2.94 -6.50 7.32
CA ASN A 84 -3.27 -5.29 6.60
C ASN A 84 -4.71 -5.38 6.06
N VAL A 85 -5.60 -4.56 6.63
CA VAL A 85 -7.03 -4.55 6.30
C VAL A 85 -7.27 -4.10 4.85
N GLN A 86 -6.47 -3.15 4.36
CA GLN A 86 -6.60 -2.63 2.99
C GLN A 86 -6.15 -3.67 1.97
N ALA A 87 -5.00 -4.31 2.18
CA ALA A 87 -4.55 -5.41 1.34
C ALA A 87 -5.53 -6.59 1.36
N ALA A 88 -6.18 -6.86 2.49
CA ALA A 88 -7.24 -7.86 2.59
C ALA A 88 -8.47 -7.49 1.74
N ALA A 89 -8.86 -6.21 1.72
CA ALA A 89 -9.97 -5.72 0.91
C ALA A 89 -9.66 -5.79 -0.59
N GLU A 90 -8.43 -5.48 -1.00
CA GLU A 90 -7.98 -5.58 -2.40
C GLU A 90 -7.84 -7.03 -2.88
N ALA A 91 -7.40 -7.92 -2.00
CA ALA A 91 -7.31 -9.35 -2.26
C ALA A 91 -8.67 -10.07 -2.31
N LEU A 92 -9.70 -9.48 -1.67
CA LEU A 92 -11.00 -10.14 -1.43
C LEU A 92 -11.71 -10.63 -2.71
N PRO A 93 -11.79 -9.84 -3.82
CA PRO A 93 -12.41 -10.32 -5.06
C PRO A 93 -11.70 -11.56 -5.61
N VAL A 94 -10.36 -11.56 -5.62
CA VAL A 94 -9.55 -12.69 -6.11
C VAL A 94 -9.77 -13.93 -5.24
N VAL A 95 -9.82 -13.76 -3.92
CA VAL A 95 -10.09 -14.86 -2.98
C VAL A 95 -11.48 -15.46 -3.24
N VAL A 96 -12.50 -14.62 -3.38
CA VAL A 96 -13.89 -15.06 -3.60
C VAL A 96 -14.04 -15.74 -4.95
N ASP A 97 -13.36 -15.27 -5.99
CA ASP A 97 -13.38 -15.91 -7.31
C ASP A 97 -12.79 -17.32 -7.26
N ILE A 98 -11.63 -17.50 -6.61
CA ILE A 98 -11.01 -18.82 -6.43
C ILE A 98 -11.89 -19.73 -5.58
N MET A 99 -12.48 -19.22 -4.48
CA MET A 99 -13.40 -20.00 -3.66
C MET A 99 -14.68 -20.37 -4.42
N ALA A 100 -15.18 -19.49 -5.29
CA ALA A 100 -16.36 -19.74 -6.10
C ALA A 100 -16.12 -20.84 -7.14
N GLU A 101 -14.91 -20.92 -7.72
CA GLU A 101 -14.51 -22.03 -8.60
C GLU A 101 -14.52 -23.37 -7.86
N GLU A 102 -14.01 -23.42 -6.63
CA GLU A 102 -13.90 -24.67 -5.86
C GLU A 102 -15.23 -25.12 -5.21
N LEU A 103 -16.06 -24.16 -4.77
CA LEU A 103 -17.34 -24.42 -4.08
C LEU A 103 -18.57 -24.27 -4.99
N ASN A 104 -18.37 -23.99 -6.27
CA ASN A 104 -19.42 -23.75 -7.27
C ASN A 104 -20.44 -22.66 -6.87
N TRP A 105 -19.95 -21.52 -6.38
CA TRP A 105 -20.82 -20.42 -5.99
C TRP A 105 -21.42 -19.69 -7.20
N ASN A 106 -22.70 -19.32 -7.08
CA ASN A 106 -23.35 -18.45 -8.06
C ASN A 106 -22.89 -16.98 -7.87
N GLU A 107 -23.23 -16.10 -8.82
CA GLU A 107 -22.85 -14.68 -8.75
C GLU A 107 -23.49 -13.94 -7.56
N ALA A 108 -24.68 -14.36 -7.14
CA ALA A 108 -25.36 -13.78 -5.98
C ALA A 108 -24.62 -14.08 -4.68
N GLU A 109 -24.16 -15.31 -4.50
CA GLU A 109 -23.41 -15.76 -3.32
C GLU A 109 -22.02 -15.13 -3.29
N ARG A 110 -21.36 -14.98 -4.45
CA ARG A 110 -20.11 -14.20 -4.53
C ARG A 110 -20.27 -12.77 -4.00
N LYS A 111 -21.30 -12.06 -4.48
CA LYS A 111 -21.61 -10.69 -4.01
C LYS A 111 -21.93 -10.67 -2.51
N ARG A 112 -22.67 -11.67 -2.03
CA ARG A 112 -22.99 -11.81 -0.60
C ARG A 112 -21.74 -12.00 0.25
N GLN A 113 -20.85 -12.91 -0.13
CA GLN A 113 -19.60 -13.18 0.57
C GLN A 113 -18.67 -11.96 0.59
N ILE A 114 -18.55 -11.25 -0.54
CA ILE A 114 -17.78 -9.99 -0.61
C ILE A 114 -18.37 -8.94 0.34
N LYS A 115 -19.70 -8.76 0.33
CA LYS A 115 -20.36 -7.78 1.21
C LYS A 115 -20.13 -8.12 2.68
N MET A 116 -20.32 -9.38 3.07
CA MET A 116 -20.10 -9.84 4.44
C MET A 116 -18.66 -9.65 4.88
N ALA A 117 -17.69 -9.97 4.02
CA ALA A 117 -16.28 -9.78 4.33
C ALA A 117 -15.88 -8.31 4.44
N ASN A 118 -16.40 -7.42 3.59
CA ASN A 118 -16.16 -5.99 3.72
C ASN A 118 -16.74 -5.41 5.02
N GLU A 119 -17.93 -5.87 5.42
CA GLU A 119 -18.55 -5.46 6.69
C GLU A 119 -17.74 -5.95 7.90
N PHE A 120 -17.22 -7.18 7.85
CA PHE A 120 -16.29 -7.72 8.84
C PHE A 120 -14.99 -6.90 8.92
N LEU A 121 -14.37 -6.57 7.77
CA LEU A 121 -13.15 -5.76 7.73
C LEU A 121 -13.38 -4.35 8.29
N ALA A 122 -14.52 -3.74 7.98
CA ALA A 122 -14.87 -2.40 8.45
C ALA A 122 -15.10 -2.35 9.97
N ASN A 123 -15.89 -3.29 10.48
CA ASN A 123 -16.39 -3.27 11.86
C ASN A 123 -15.46 -3.99 12.85
N GLU A 124 -15.01 -5.20 12.52
CA GLU A 124 -14.29 -6.08 13.44
C GLU A 124 -12.77 -5.91 13.37
N MET A 125 -12.25 -5.57 12.19
CA MET A 125 -10.80 -5.46 11.95
C MET A 125 -10.26 -4.03 12.10
N GLY A 126 -11.06 -3.10 12.61
CA GLY A 126 -10.57 -1.79 13.02
C GLY A 126 -10.35 -0.78 11.88
N GLN A 127 -10.82 -1.04 10.65
CA GLN A 127 -10.72 -0.05 9.56
C GLN A 127 -11.37 1.29 9.94
N MET A 128 -12.51 1.23 10.65
CA MET A 128 -13.19 2.41 11.17
C MET A 128 -12.58 2.93 12.49
N VAL A 129 -11.99 2.05 13.31
CA VAL A 129 -11.42 2.40 14.63
C VAL A 129 -10.07 3.12 14.47
N ASN A 130 -9.28 2.76 13.46
CA ASN A 130 -8.07 3.47 13.07
C ASN A 130 -8.38 4.85 12.47
N ARG A 131 -9.46 4.99 11.68
CA ARG A 131 -9.94 6.31 11.20
C ARG A 131 -10.44 7.21 12.34
N ALA A 132 -11.28 6.69 13.23
CA ALA A 132 -11.80 7.45 14.37
C ALA A 132 -10.71 7.84 15.39
N SER A 133 -9.58 7.13 15.42
CA SER A 133 -8.42 7.48 16.24
C SER A 133 -7.49 8.49 15.54
N ARG A 134 -7.43 8.48 14.19
CA ARG A 134 -6.76 9.51 13.36
C ARG A 134 -7.45 10.87 13.48
N ASP A 135 -8.79 10.89 13.47
CA ASP A 135 -9.57 12.13 13.67
C ASP A 135 -9.43 12.73 15.08
N LYS A 136 -8.84 11.99 16.03
CA LYS A 136 -8.62 12.44 17.41
C LYS A 136 -7.27 13.08 17.68
N ILE A 137 -6.34 13.13 16.71
CA ILE A 137 -5.18 14.03 16.86
C ILE A 137 -5.70 15.43 16.53
N PRO A 138 -5.90 16.33 17.51
CA PRO A 138 -6.33 17.68 17.21
C PRO A 138 -5.26 18.31 16.30
N ILE A 139 -5.61 18.53 15.05
CA ILE A 139 -4.79 19.27 14.11
C ILE A 139 -4.75 20.71 14.64
N ASN A 140 -3.69 21.06 15.37
CA ASN A 140 -3.52 22.40 15.94
C ASN A 140 -2.87 23.32 14.91
N LEU A 141 -3.52 23.41 13.75
CA LEU A 141 -3.11 24.23 12.61
C LEU A 141 -4.19 25.27 12.34
N SER A 142 -3.76 26.49 12.08
CA SER A 142 -4.63 27.56 11.57
C SER A 142 -5.15 27.21 10.17
N LYS A 143 -6.25 27.84 9.75
CA LYS A 143 -6.82 27.63 8.41
C LYS A 143 -5.82 27.99 7.31
N GLU A 144 -5.01 29.02 7.55
CA GLU A 144 -3.96 29.47 6.65
C GLU A 144 -2.87 28.40 6.50
N GLU A 145 -2.40 27.82 7.61
CA GLU A 145 -1.39 26.75 7.58
C GLU A 145 -1.90 25.48 6.90
N ILE A 146 -3.15 25.07 7.19
CA ILE A 146 -3.78 23.94 6.51
C ILE A 146 -3.79 24.18 5.00
N GLN A 147 -4.16 25.39 4.56
CA GLN A 147 -4.19 25.73 3.15
C GLN A 147 -2.80 25.69 2.51
N THR A 148 -1.76 26.13 3.22
CA THR A 148 -0.36 26.04 2.79
C THR A 148 0.07 24.58 2.65
N TYR A 149 -0.19 23.73 3.64
CA TYR A 149 0.16 22.32 3.56
C TYR A 149 -0.60 21.59 2.42
N ILE A 150 -1.89 21.88 2.23
CA ILE A 150 -2.64 21.33 1.09
C ILE A 150 -1.98 21.71 -0.24
N LYS A 151 -1.52 22.95 -0.39
CA LYS A 151 -0.81 23.38 -1.60
C LYS A 151 0.50 22.61 -1.78
N ARG A 152 1.30 22.45 -0.72
CA ARG A 152 2.53 21.65 -0.76
C ARG A 152 2.26 20.20 -1.18
N PHE A 153 1.22 19.58 -0.62
CA PHE A 153 0.80 18.23 -0.98
C PHE A 153 0.43 18.12 -2.47
N GLN A 154 -0.29 19.11 -3.00
CA GLN A 154 -0.65 19.16 -4.43
C GLN A 154 0.54 19.36 -5.37
N ILE A 155 1.64 19.97 -4.90
CA ILE A 155 2.87 20.12 -5.67
C ILE A 155 3.58 18.76 -5.81
N ILE A 156 3.58 17.96 -4.74
CA ILE A 156 4.15 16.61 -4.71
C ILE A 156 3.28 15.64 -5.53
N ASP A 157 1.97 15.67 -5.36
CA ASP A 157 0.99 14.85 -6.10
C ASP A 157 0.70 15.41 -7.50
N LYS A 158 1.70 15.33 -8.40
CA LYS A 158 1.61 15.85 -9.77
C LYS A 158 0.48 15.23 -10.60
N ASP A 159 0.09 14.01 -10.27
CA ASP A 159 -0.93 13.26 -11.00
C ASP A 159 -2.34 13.50 -10.40
N ARG A 160 -2.47 14.28 -9.31
CA ARG A 160 -3.72 14.54 -8.59
C ARG A 160 -4.46 13.27 -8.19
N LYS A 161 -3.72 12.26 -7.75
CA LYS A 161 -4.26 10.99 -7.26
C LYS A 161 -5.01 11.15 -5.93
N GLY A 162 -4.70 12.20 -5.17
CA GLY A 162 -5.19 12.41 -3.81
C GLY A 162 -4.36 11.70 -2.74
N PHE A 163 -3.28 11.03 -3.15
CA PHE A 163 -2.31 10.34 -2.31
C PHE A 163 -0.92 10.45 -2.94
N VAL A 164 0.14 10.46 -2.12
CA VAL A 164 1.53 10.51 -2.56
C VAL A 164 2.13 9.11 -2.47
N SER A 165 2.56 8.55 -3.59
CA SER A 165 3.19 7.22 -3.62
C SER A 165 4.71 7.28 -3.43
N ILE A 166 5.34 6.14 -3.09
CA ILE A 166 6.81 6.01 -3.03
C ILE A 166 7.49 6.53 -4.32
N ASN A 167 6.87 6.30 -5.49
CA ASN A 167 7.41 6.77 -6.76
C ASN A 167 7.36 8.28 -6.90
N ASP A 168 6.34 8.92 -6.34
CA ASP A 168 6.20 10.38 -6.33
C ASP A 168 7.24 11.00 -5.40
N ILE A 169 7.45 10.39 -4.22
CA ILE A 169 8.51 10.78 -3.27
C ILE A 169 9.88 10.66 -3.93
N ARG A 170 10.18 9.51 -4.55
CA ARG A 170 11.44 9.26 -5.26
C ARG A 170 11.68 10.25 -6.38
N ARG A 171 10.65 10.56 -7.18
CA ARG A 171 10.75 11.51 -8.29
C ARG A 171 11.02 12.92 -7.78
N SER A 172 10.32 13.31 -6.72
CA SER A 172 10.51 14.61 -6.09
C SER A 172 11.94 14.74 -5.56
N LEU A 173 12.43 13.80 -4.74
CA LEU A 173 13.82 13.82 -4.21
C LEU A 173 14.89 13.82 -5.31
N LYS A 174 14.68 13.04 -6.38
CA LYS A 174 15.59 13.02 -7.53
C LYS A 174 15.69 14.37 -8.25
N ASN A 175 14.61 15.16 -8.28
CA ASN A 175 14.66 16.51 -8.88
C ASN A 175 15.56 17.48 -8.09
N TYR A 176 15.81 17.20 -6.79
CA TYR A 176 16.69 18.01 -5.94
C TYR A 176 18.14 17.51 -5.93
N GLY A 177 18.48 16.48 -6.72
CA GLY A 177 19.84 15.95 -6.79
C GLY A 177 20.26 15.10 -5.59
N GLU A 178 19.34 14.76 -4.69
CA GLU A 178 19.56 13.75 -3.65
C GLU A 178 19.23 12.36 -4.21
N GLU A 179 20.25 11.50 -4.37
CA GLU A 179 20.04 10.08 -4.61
C GLU A 179 19.74 9.37 -3.30
N VAL A 180 18.46 9.13 -3.07
CA VAL A 180 17.96 8.29 -1.97
C VAL A 180 17.85 6.84 -2.41
N THR A 181 18.33 5.93 -1.56
CA THR A 181 18.18 4.50 -1.77
C THR A 181 16.73 4.04 -1.53
N GLY A 182 16.36 2.88 -2.08
CA GLY A 182 15.03 2.31 -1.86
C GLY A 182 14.71 2.07 -0.37
N GLU A 183 15.72 1.74 0.42
CA GLU A 183 15.59 1.54 1.88
C GLU A 183 15.29 2.85 2.61
N GLN A 184 15.98 3.95 2.24
CA GLN A 184 15.74 5.28 2.81
C GLN A 184 14.36 5.82 2.44
N LEU A 185 13.89 5.56 1.22
CA LEU A 185 12.51 5.90 0.82
C LEU A 185 11.48 5.15 1.66
N HIS A 186 11.74 3.88 1.96
CA HIS A 186 10.88 3.08 2.83
C HIS A 186 10.90 3.58 4.27
N GLU A 187 12.04 4.06 4.78
CA GLU A 187 12.11 4.72 6.09
C GLU A 187 11.26 5.99 6.12
N ILE A 188 11.41 6.86 5.11
CA ILE A 188 10.63 8.10 4.99
C ILE A 188 9.14 7.80 4.96
N LEU A 189 8.74 6.78 4.18
CA LEU A 189 7.35 6.37 4.09
C LEU A 189 6.83 5.86 5.44
N ARG A 190 7.57 4.97 6.10
CA ARG A 190 7.19 4.39 7.40
C ARG A 190 7.02 5.42 8.51
N GLU A 191 7.66 6.59 8.42
CA GLU A 191 7.51 7.66 9.40
C GLU A 191 6.12 8.35 9.34
N ILE A 192 5.41 8.22 8.22
CA ILE A 192 4.19 9.00 7.91
C ILE A 192 3.01 8.11 7.61
N ASP A 193 3.26 7.01 6.91
CA ASP A 193 2.31 5.99 6.51
C ASP A 193 1.88 5.18 7.75
N THR A 194 0.93 5.75 8.49
CA THR A 194 0.40 5.16 9.72
C THR A 194 -0.53 3.98 9.44
N ASN A 195 -1.14 3.91 8.25
CA ASN A 195 -1.99 2.79 7.85
C ASN A 195 -1.22 1.67 7.12
N MET A 196 0.09 1.85 6.88
CA MET A 196 0.96 0.95 6.13
C MET A 196 0.35 0.54 4.77
N ASN A 197 -0.25 1.50 4.06
CA ASN A 197 -0.82 1.28 2.72
C ASN A 197 0.20 1.55 1.60
N GLY A 198 1.44 1.89 1.93
CA GLY A 198 2.51 2.21 0.98
C GLY A 198 2.36 3.58 0.31
N GLN A 199 1.44 4.40 0.79
CA GLN A 199 1.04 5.70 0.24
C GLN A 199 0.88 6.69 1.41
N VAL A 200 0.96 7.99 1.10
CA VAL A 200 0.71 9.04 2.08
C VAL A 200 -0.55 9.78 1.70
N GLU A 201 -1.58 9.67 2.52
CA GLU A 201 -2.85 10.38 2.37
C GLU A 201 -2.74 11.82 2.93
N LEU A 202 -3.64 12.72 2.50
CA LEU A 202 -3.62 14.13 2.92
C LEU A 202 -3.81 14.30 4.44
N ASP A 203 -4.62 13.46 5.06
CA ASP A 203 -4.87 13.48 6.50
C ASP A 203 -3.60 13.09 7.29
N GLU A 204 -2.85 12.08 6.84
CA GLU A 204 -1.57 11.66 7.44
C GLU A 204 -0.53 12.77 7.33
N TYR A 205 -0.48 13.42 6.17
CA TYR A 205 0.41 14.54 5.94
C TYR A 205 0.11 15.72 6.87
N LEU A 206 -1.18 16.07 7.07
CA LEU A 206 -1.58 17.13 7.98
C LEU A 206 -1.33 16.76 9.45
N GLN A 207 -1.54 15.50 9.83
CA GLN A 207 -1.24 15.01 11.18
C GLN A 207 0.26 15.09 11.47
N MET A 208 1.11 14.68 10.53
CA MET A 208 2.55 14.81 10.64
C MET A 208 2.97 16.28 10.81
N MET A 209 2.46 17.18 9.98
CA MET A 209 2.77 18.62 10.07
C MET A 209 2.30 19.25 11.40
N SER A 210 1.13 18.83 11.90
CA SER A 210 0.63 19.22 13.22
C SER A 210 1.52 18.69 14.36
N ALA A 211 2.01 17.44 14.25
CA ALA A 211 2.89 16.82 15.23
C ALA A 211 4.27 17.49 15.30
N ILE A 212 4.81 17.91 14.16
CA ILE A 212 6.05 18.69 14.06
C ILE A 212 5.88 20.06 14.69
N LYS A 213 4.80 20.78 14.35
CA LYS A 213 4.53 22.11 14.90
C LYS A 213 4.33 22.10 16.42
N SER A 214 3.66 21.07 16.93
CA SER A 214 3.44 20.90 18.38
C SER A 214 4.68 20.36 19.12
N GLY A 215 5.79 20.10 18.42
CA GLY A 215 7.05 19.65 19.01
C GLY A 215 7.05 18.20 19.50
N HIS A 216 6.03 17.41 19.16
CA HIS A 216 5.92 16.00 19.56
C HIS A 216 6.79 15.07 18.70
N VAL A 217 7.20 15.51 17.52
CA VAL A 217 8.00 14.74 16.57
C VAL A 217 9.24 15.53 16.17
N ALA A 218 10.40 14.88 16.20
CA ALA A 218 11.64 15.45 15.68
C ALA A 218 11.55 15.61 14.15
N TYR A 219 12.12 16.69 13.61
CA TYR A 219 12.14 17.04 12.17
C TYR A 219 12.22 15.79 11.26
N SER A 220 11.08 15.39 10.66
CA SER A 220 11.04 14.26 9.74
C SER A 220 11.71 14.65 8.41
N ARG A 221 12.40 13.68 7.79
CA ARG A 221 13.03 13.85 6.48
C ARG A 221 12.02 14.27 5.40
N PHE A 222 10.76 13.88 5.56
CA PHE A 222 9.69 14.28 4.63
C PHE A 222 9.25 15.73 4.79
N ALA A 223 9.23 16.25 6.02
CA ALA A 223 8.87 17.65 6.24
C ALA A 223 9.89 18.59 5.58
N ARG A 224 11.18 18.27 5.71
CA ARG A 224 12.27 18.98 5.02
C ARG A 224 12.06 18.95 3.50
N MET A 225 11.68 17.79 2.96
CA MET A 225 11.42 17.63 1.53
C MET A 225 10.23 18.49 1.05
N ALA A 226 9.13 18.51 1.81
CA ALA A 226 7.95 19.30 1.47
C ALA A 226 8.21 20.83 1.52
N GLU A 227 9.08 21.28 2.43
CA GLU A 227 9.54 22.68 2.48
C GLU A 227 10.40 23.04 1.27
N MET A 228 11.33 22.17 0.89
CA MET A 228 12.18 22.37 -0.30
C MET A 228 11.37 22.44 -1.60
N GLU A 229 10.30 21.64 -1.70
CA GLU A 229 9.38 21.67 -2.84
C GLU A 229 8.65 22.99 -3.01
N GLU A 230 8.24 23.59 -1.89
CA GLU A 230 7.57 24.89 -1.90
C GLU A 230 8.51 26.00 -2.38
N GLU A 231 9.71 26.11 -1.80
CA GLU A 231 10.69 27.13 -2.17
C GLU A 231 11.06 27.06 -3.66
N HIS A 232 11.19 25.85 -4.19
CA HIS A 232 11.50 25.66 -5.60
C HIS A 232 10.32 26.03 -6.51
N HIS A 233 9.10 25.61 -6.15
CA HIS A 233 7.89 26.00 -6.90
C HIS A 233 7.70 27.53 -6.89
N GLU A 234 7.97 28.20 -5.77
CA GLU A 234 7.96 29.67 -5.69
C GLU A 234 9.02 30.29 -6.59
N ARG A 235 10.26 29.80 -6.57
CA ARG A 235 11.33 30.29 -7.47
C ARG A 235 11.00 30.10 -8.95
N GLU A 236 10.43 28.96 -9.32
CA GLU A 236 10.04 28.68 -10.71
C GLU A 236 8.83 29.51 -11.16
N THR A 237 7.85 29.74 -10.28
CA THR A 237 6.71 30.63 -10.57
C THR A 237 7.16 32.09 -10.69
N LEU A 238 8.08 32.54 -9.83
CA LEU A 238 8.74 33.84 -9.92
C LEU A 238 9.51 34.00 -11.24
N LYS A 239 10.31 33.01 -11.65
CA LYS A 239 11.02 33.02 -12.95
C LYS A 239 10.07 33.08 -14.14
N LYS A 240 8.97 32.30 -14.12
CA LYS A 240 7.94 32.35 -15.18
C LYS A 240 7.22 33.69 -15.25
N LYS A 241 7.08 34.40 -14.12
CA LYS A 241 6.47 35.74 -14.07
C LYS A 241 7.41 36.84 -14.59
N ILE A 242 8.72 36.58 -14.61
CA ILE A 242 9.78 37.51 -15.08
C ILE A 242 10.21 37.16 -16.52
N THR A 243 9.38 36.50 -17.35
CA THR A 243 9.70 36.39 -18.79
C THR A 243 9.67 37.77 -19.42
N VAL A 244 10.87 38.30 -19.62
CA VAL A 244 11.19 39.58 -20.25
C VAL A 244 10.70 39.54 -21.70
N GLU A 245 9.52 40.11 -21.96
CA GLU A 245 9.25 40.64 -23.30
C GLU A 245 10.28 41.75 -23.54
N ARG A 246 11.24 41.41 -24.41
CA ARG A 246 12.31 42.30 -24.84
C ARG A 246 11.67 43.58 -25.34
N SER A 247 12.04 44.68 -24.68
CA SER A 247 11.92 46.03 -25.18
C SER A 247 12.30 46.07 -26.66
N GLY A 248 11.30 46.22 -27.52
CA GLY A 248 11.46 46.60 -28.92
C GLY A 248 11.92 48.05 -28.99
N GLY A 249 13.17 48.30 -28.62
CA GLY A 249 13.86 49.57 -28.77
C GLY A 249 15.00 49.39 -29.78
N GLY A 250 14.69 49.61 -31.05
CA GLY A 250 15.66 49.75 -32.13
C GLY A 250 15.18 50.86 -33.04
N LEU A 251 15.83 52.02 -32.93
CA LEU A 251 15.72 53.18 -33.81
C LEU A 251 16.31 52.88 -35.19
#